data_AF-A0A9D4UUD9-F1
#
_entry.id   AF-A0A9D4UUD9-F1
#
_cell.length_a   1.000
_cell.length_b   1.000
_cell.length_c   1.000
_cell.angle_alpha   90.00
_cell.angle_beta   90.00
_cell.angle_gamma   90.00
#
_symmetry.space_group_name_H-M   'P 1'
#
loop_
_entity.id
_entity.type
_entity.pdbx_description
1 polymer ?
#
loop_
_entity_poly.entity_id
_entity_poly.type
_entity_poly.pdbx_seq_one_letter_code
_entity_poly.pdbx_strand_id
1 'polypeptide(L)'
;MVVLAEKMRAKLLAAPTVQAESTDDEDLKSRQEMQDWMLSVGIASPVTKETAGALYHQQLSRQLADFVYGPLQKAGGMLALVDIYCLFNRARGTELISPEDLLRACTLWGKIDVPVVLRRFDSGVMVIQSKSQSDDEVFSRIKSLLIRTTEFTKVGISASEAARALGMAPALAKEQLLAAESKGDLCRDDGPDGLRFFLNFFRELVIERFVDTF
;
A
#
# COMPACT_ATOMS: atom_id res chain seq x y z
N MET A 1 9.18 43.54 -4.64
CA MET A 1 8.04 42.62 -4.80
C MET A 1 7.23 42.36 -3.52
N VAL A 2 7.74 42.68 -2.32
CA VAL A 2 6.98 42.49 -1.05
C VAL A 2 5.94 43.58 -0.81
N VAL A 3 6.25 44.83 -1.17
CA VAL A 3 5.36 46.00 -0.97
C VAL A 3 4.06 45.92 -1.77
N LEU A 4 4.08 45.25 -2.93
CA LEU A 4 2.88 45.03 -3.75
C LEU A 4 1.94 43.99 -3.13
N ALA A 5 2.52 42.95 -2.52
CA ALA A 5 1.77 41.90 -1.83
C ALA A 5 1.10 42.42 -0.56
N GLU A 6 1.78 43.29 0.19
CA GLU A 6 1.20 43.95 1.38
C GLU A 6 0.08 44.94 1.01
N LYS A 7 0.24 45.69 -0.09
CA LYS A 7 -0.81 46.57 -0.61
C LYS A 7 -2.04 45.81 -1.11
N MET A 8 -1.87 44.64 -1.73
CA MET A 8 -2.99 43.79 -2.14
C MET A 8 -3.67 43.13 -0.94
N ARG A 9 -2.91 42.74 0.10
CA ARG A 9 -3.44 42.19 1.35
C ARG A 9 -4.24 43.24 2.15
N ALA A 10 -3.77 44.49 2.19
CA ALA A 10 -4.49 45.60 2.80
C ALA A 10 -5.77 45.98 2.03
N LYS A 11 -5.76 45.89 0.68
CA LYS A 11 -6.96 46.08 -0.16
C LYS A 11 -7.98 44.95 -0.06
N LEU A 12 -7.53 43.71 0.18
CA LEU A 12 -8.42 42.57 0.43
C LEU A 12 -9.05 42.61 1.83
N LEU A 13 -8.35 43.19 2.81
CA LEU A 13 -8.88 43.42 4.16
C LEU A 13 -9.79 44.66 4.26
N ALA A 14 -9.69 45.58 3.31
CA ALA A 14 -10.56 46.74 3.18
C ALA A 14 -11.56 46.51 2.02
N ALA A 15 -12.51 45.58 2.21
CA ALA A 15 -13.67 45.50 1.33
C ALA A 15 -14.55 46.76 1.47
N PRO A 16 -15.15 47.27 0.38
CA PRO A 16 -16.06 48.40 0.45
C PRO A 16 -17.36 47.96 1.12
N THR A 17 -17.82 48.79 2.05
CA THR A 17 -19.20 48.82 2.55
C THR A 17 -20.18 48.83 1.37
N VAL A 18 -20.85 47.69 1.15
CA VAL A 18 -22.25 47.66 0.78
C VAL A 18 -22.99 47.13 2.01
N GLN A 19 -24.03 47.85 2.37
CA GLN A 19 -24.75 47.81 3.64
C GLN A 19 -25.21 46.39 4.03
N ALA A 20 -25.09 46.11 5.34
CA ALA A 20 -25.93 45.30 6.25
C ALA A 20 -26.79 44.19 5.61
N GLU A 21 -26.77 42.92 6.05
CA GLU A 21 -26.99 42.39 7.40
C GLU A 21 -26.53 40.91 7.46
N SER A 22 -25.91 40.51 8.58
CA SER A 22 -25.80 39.14 9.15
C SER A 22 -25.93 37.90 8.23
N THR A 23 -24.84 37.34 7.70
CA THR A 23 -24.90 36.00 7.04
C THR A 23 -23.59 35.19 6.99
N ASP A 24 -22.58 35.42 7.85
CA ASP A 24 -21.41 34.51 7.89
C ASP A 24 -21.77 33.09 8.42
N ASP A 25 -22.84 32.95 9.20
CA ASP A 25 -23.35 31.64 9.65
C ASP A 25 -24.15 30.90 8.57
N GLU A 26 -24.70 31.62 7.57
CA GLU A 26 -25.54 31.03 6.52
C GLU A 26 -24.72 30.40 5.40
N ASP A 27 -23.53 30.93 5.09
CA ASP A 27 -22.61 30.33 4.11
C ASP A 27 -21.94 29.05 4.63
N LEU A 28 -21.69 28.98 5.95
CA LEU A 28 -21.18 27.79 6.61
C LEU A 28 -22.26 26.71 6.79
N LYS A 29 -23.47 27.12 7.17
CA LYS A 29 -24.64 26.22 7.23
C LYS A 29 -25.02 25.70 5.85
N SER A 30 -25.06 26.55 4.83
CA SER A 30 -25.40 26.13 3.47
C SER A 30 -24.35 25.18 2.89
N ARG A 31 -23.06 25.33 3.21
CA ARG A 31 -22.03 24.32 2.86
C ARG A 31 -22.23 23.00 3.62
N GLN A 32 -22.56 23.05 4.91
CA GLN A 32 -22.84 21.84 5.70
C GLN A 32 -24.11 21.13 5.21
N GLU A 33 -25.19 21.87 4.95
CA GLU A 33 -26.46 21.36 4.44
C GLU A 33 -26.31 20.82 3.02
N MET A 34 -25.51 21.46 2.17
CA MET A 34 -25.16 20.95 0.84
C MET A 34 -24.33 19.65 0.92
N GLN A 35 -23.45 19.55 1.91
CA GLN A 35 -22.67 18.34 2.17
C GLN A 35 -23.53 17.21 2.73
N ASP A 36 -24.49 17.52 3.59
CA ASP A 36 -25.46 16.56 4.16
C ASP A 36 -26.46 16.07 3.09
N TRP A 37 -26.90 16.97 2.20
CA TRP A 37 -27.68 16.60 1.00
C TRP A 37 -26.90 15.69 0.05
N MET A 38 -25.62 15.97 -0.19
CA MET A 38 -24.79 15.15 -1.08
C MET A 38 -24.53 13.75 -0.51
N LEU A 39 -24.36 13.65 0.81
CA LEU A 39 -24.28 12.37 1.55
C LEU A 39 -25.61 11.61 1.49
N SER A 40 -26.75 12.30 1.64
CA SER A 40 -28.09 11.72 1.53
C SER A 40 -28.41 11.18 0.13
N VAL A 41 -27.80 11.74 -0.93
CA VAL A 41 -27.98 11.28 -2.32
C VAL A 41 -27.02 10.13 -2.67
N GLY A 42 -26.17 9.70 -1.73
CA GLY A 42 -25.25 8.57 -1.92
C GLY A 42 -24.03 8.90 -2.79
N ILE A 43 -23.78 10.19 -3.04
CA ILE A 43 -22.55 10.66 -3.68
C ILE A 43 -21.51 10.77 -2.57
N ALA A 44 -20.69 9.72 -2.42
CA ALA A 44 -19.57 9.74 -1.48
C ALA A 44 -18.57 10.83 -1.91
N SER A 45 -18.68 12.02 -1.32
CA SER A 45 -17.75 13.12 -1.57
C SER A 45 -16.34 12.67 -1.14
N PRO A 46 -15.36 12.65 -2.04
CA PRO A 46 -14.00 12.27 -1.70
C PRO A 46 -13.43 13.26 -0.68
N VAL A 47 -12.67 12.73 0.28
CA VAL A 47 -12.01 13.54 1.31
C VAL A 47 -10.97 14.44 0.62
N THR A 48 -11.12 15.77 0.73
CA THR A 48 -10.14 16.77 0.26
C THR A 48 -9.54 17.52 1.45
N LYS A 49 -8.35 18.12 1.25
CA LYS A 49 -7.69 18.90 2.31
C LYS A 49 -8.54 20.10 2.75
N GLU A 50 -9.35 20.61 1.83
CA GLU A 50 -10.21 21.78 2.01
C GLU A 50 -11.48 21.44 2.81
N THR A 51 -12.04 20.24 2.68
CA THR A 51 -13.22 19.80 3.45
C THR A 51 -12.88 19.17 4.81
N ALA A 52 -11.73 18.50 4.94
CA ALA A 52 -11.43 17.70 6.14
C ALA A 52 -10.38 18.30 7.08
N GLY A 53 -9.62 19.33 6.67
CA GLY A 53 -8.65 20.03 7.53
C GLY A 53 -7.70 19.07 8.27
N ALA A 54 -7.67 19.15 9.60
CA ALA A 54 -6.80 18.32 10.46
C ALA A 54 -7.15 16.81 10.44
N LEU A 55 -8.37 16.44 10.06
CA LEU A 55 -8.85 15.04 10.00
C LEU A 55 -8.69 14.41 8.61
N TYR A 56 -8.16 15.16 7.64
CA TYR A 56 -7.95 14.73 6.25
C TYR A 56 -7.32 13.35 6.15
N HIS A 57 -6.19 13.13 6.85
CA HIS A 57 -5.48 11.85 6.78
C HIS A 57 -6.25 10.70 7.41
N GLN A 58 -7.04 10.95 8.47
CA GLN A 58 -7.84 9.90 9.12
C GLN A 58 -8.99 9.45 8.24
N GLN A 59 -9.71 10.40 7.62
CA GLN A 59 -10.81 10.06 6.72
C GLN A 59 -10.28 9.43 5.42
N LEU A 60 -9.18 9.95 4.86
CA LEU A 60 -8.50 9.36 3.70
C LEU A 60 -8.04 7.93 3.99
N SER A 61 -7.52 7.66 5.19
CA SER A 61 -7.09 6.33 5.62
C SER A 61 -8.23 5.31 5.59
N ARG A 62 -9.42 5.68 6.07
CA ARG A 62 -10.62 4.82 6.02
C ARG A 62 -11.09 4.57 4.59
N GLN A 63 -11.22 5.64 3.79
CA GLN A 63 -11.61 5.53 2.39
C GLN A 63 -10.62 4.65 1.58
N LEU A 64 -9.32 4.79 1.86
CA LEU A 64 -8.29 3.99 1.22
C LEU A 64 -8.39 2.52 1.63
N ALA A 65 -8.69 2.22 2.90
CA ALA A 65 -8.86 0.84 3.36
C ALA A 65 -10.01 0.13 2.64
N ASP A 66 -11.16 0.82 2.50
CA ASP A 66 -12.33 0.29 1.81
C ASP A 66 -12.04 0.08 0.31
N PHE A 67 -11.37 1.04 -0.32
CA PHE A 67 -11.01 0.94 -1.73
C PHE A 67 -10.03 -0.21 -1.99
N VAL A 68 -8.98 -0.33 -1.18
CA VAL A 68 -7.89 -1.30 -1.40
C VAL A 68 -8.37 -2.74 -1.27
N TYR A 69 -9.44 -2.99 -0.51
CA TYR A 69 -10.00 -4.34 -0.35
C TYR A 69 -10.31 -5.02 -1.70
N GLY A 70 -10.90 -4.30 -2.65
CA GLY A 70 -11.25 -4.84 -3.97
C GLY A 70 -10.04 -5.23 -4.84
N PRO A 71 -9.10 -4.31 -5.11
CA PRO A 71 -7.86 -4.62 -5.84
C PRO A 71 -7.02 -5.69 -5.15
N LEU A 72 -6.96 -5.68 -3.81
CA LEU A 72 -6.14 -6.61 -3.05
C LEU A 72 -6.62 -8.06 -3.18
N GLN A 73 -7.94 -8.30 -3.19
CA GLN A 73 -8.50 -9.62 -3.46
C GLN A 73 -8.16 -10.12 -4.87
N LYS A 74 -8.19 -9.23 -5.87
CA LYS A 74 -7.87 -9.58 -7.27
C LYS A 74 -6.38 -9.90 -7.47
N ALA A 75 -5.51 -9.26 -6.68
CA ALA A 75 -4.06 -9.40 -6.77
C ALA A 75 -3.48 -10.47 -5.82
N GLY A 76 -4.32 -11.40 -5.34
CA GLY A 76 -3.86 -12.52 -4.52
C GLY A 76 -3.47 -12.15 -3.09
N GLY A 77 -3.86 -10.97 -2.59
CA GLY A 77 -3.72 -10.58 -1.17
C GLY A 77 -2.55 -9.65 -0.85
N MET A 78 -1.75 -9.26 -1.84
CA MET A 78 -0.64 -8.31 -1.69
C MET A 78 -0.51 -7.39 -2.91
N LEU A 79 -0.30 -6.10 -2.67
CA LEU A 79 -0.08 -5.09 -3.72
C LEU A 79 1.02 -4.10 -3.33
N ALA A 80 1.76 -3.61 -4.32
CA ALA A 80 2.72 -2.55 -4.08
C ALA A 80 2.00 -1.23 -3.76
N LEU A 81 2.58 -0.42 -2.87
CA LEU A 81 2.03 0.88 -2.51
C LEU A 81 1.91 1.81 -3.74
N VAL A 82 2.86 1.70 -4.67
CA VAL A 82 2.89 2.46 -5.93
C VAL A 82 1.70 2.10 -6.82
N ASP A 83 1.37 0.82 -6.95
CA ASP A 83 0.23 0.37 -7.75
C ASP A 83 -1.08 0.88 -7.14
N ILE A 84 -1.19 0.85 -5.81
CA ILE A 84 -2.35 1.37 -5.10
C ILE A 84 -2.50 2.88 -5.30
N TYR A 85 -1.40 3.63 -5.24
CA TYR A 85 -1.41 5.06 -5.55
C TYR A 85 -1.97 5.33 -6.95
N CYS A 86 -1.49 4.61 -7.96
CA CYS A 86 -1.97 4.74 -9.33
C CYS A 86 -3.44 4.35 -9.47
N LEU A 87 -3.86 3.22 -8.87
CA LEU A 87 -5.23 2.72 -8.93
C LEU A 87 -6.22 3.67 -8.24
N PHE A 88 -5.86 4.19 -7.07
CA PHE A 88 -6.71 5.09 -6.30
C PHE A 88 -6.90 6.43 -6.99
N ASN A 89 -5.82 7.02 -7.50
CA ASN A 89 -5.89 8.26 -8.26
C ASN A 89 -6.66 8.09 -9.58
N ARG A 90 -6.50 6.94 -10.25
CA ARG A 90 -7.28 6.63 -11.45
C ARG A 90 -8.77 6.47 -11.15
N ALA A 91 -9.12 5.89 -10.00
CA ALA A 91 -10.51 5.72 -9.59
C ALA A 91 -11.18 7.03 -9.16
N ARG A 92 -10.42 7.96 -8.55
CA ARG A 92 -10.92 9.29 -8.19
C ARG A 92 -11.17 10.18 -9.42
N GLY A 93 -10.32 10.12 -10.43
CA GLY A 93 -10.44 10.89 -11.68
C GLY A 93 -10.07 12.37 -11.51
N THR A 94 -10.80 13.08 -10.66
CA THR A 94 -10.49 14.46 -10.22
C THR A 94 -10.05 14.45 -8.75
N GLU A 95 -9.31 15.47 -8.30
CA GLU A 95 -8.83 15.59 -6.89
C GLU A 95 -7.83 14.49 -6.48
N LEU A 96 -6.73 14.45 -7.24
CA LEU A 96 -5.60 13.56 -7.00
C LEU A 96 -4.99 13.80 -5.62
N ILE A 97 -4.54 12.71 -5.00
CA ILE A 97 -3.76 12.77 -3.77
C ILE A 97 -2.27 12.72 -4.08
N SER A 98 -1.46 13.35 -3.23
CA SER A 98 -0.01 13.24 -3.32
C SER A 98 0.49 11.88 -2.77
N PRO A 99 1.66 11.39 -3.22
CA PRO A 99 2.24 10.16 -2.69
C PRO A 99 2.47 10.21 -1.18
N GLU A 100 2.85 11.38 -0.65
CA GLU A 100 3.05 11.55 0.79
C GLU A 100 1.74 11.47 1.58
N ASP A 101 0.65 12.05 1.06
CA ASP A 101 -0.66 11.99 1.70
C ASP A 101 -1.16 10.55 1.79
N LEU A 102 -0.94 9.76 0.73
CA LEU A 102 -1.25 8.32 0.71
C LEU A 102 -0.43 7.57 1.76
N LEU A 103 0.88 7.81 1.82
CA LEU A 103 1.75 7.16 2.80
C LEU A 103 1.30 7.50 4.23
N ARG A 104 1.06 8.78 4.53
CA ARG A 104 0.55 9.22 5.84
C ARG A 104 -0.78 8.52 6.17
N ALA A 105 -1.70 8.43 5.23
CA ALA A 105 -2.96 7.71 5.42
C ALA A 105 -2.76 6.21 5.70
N CYS A 106 -1.84 5.54 5.00
CA CYS A 106 -1.52 4.13 5.25
C CYS A 106 -0.87 3.89 6.61
N THR A 107 -0.02 4.81 7.09
CA THR A 107 0.60 4.67 8.42
C THR A 107 -0.41 4.70 9.57
N LEU A 108 -1.57 5.34 9.36
CA LEU A 108 -2.65 5.38 10.34
C LEU A 108 -3.37 4.03 10.52
N TRP A 109 -3.23 3.10 9.57
CA TRP A 109 -3.78 1.74 9.71
C TRP A 109 -3.17 0.95 10.86
N GLY A 110 -2.00 1.34 11.39
CA GLY A 110 -1.48 0.77 12.63
C GLY A 110 -2.28 1.15 13.89
N LYS A 111 -3.06 2.23 13.83
CA LYS A 111 -3.87 2.76 14.94
C LYS A 111 -5.37 2.50 14.79
N ILE A 112 -5.81 2.14 13.59
CA ILE A 112 -7.22 1.91 13.25
C ILE A 112 -7.37 0.42 12.92
N ASP A 113 -8.38 -0.24 13.46
CA ASP A 113 -8.61 -1.64 13.15
C ASP A 113 -9.22 -1.81 11.75
N VAL A 114 -8.34 -1.90 10.75
CA VAL A 114 -8.70 -2.21 9.36
C VAL A 114 -8.16 -3.57 8.95
N PRO A 115 -8.76 -4.28 7.97
CA PRO A 115 -8.32 -5.61 7.55
C PRO A 115 -7.03 -5.60 6.72
N VAL A 116 -6.36 -4.46 6.56
CA VAL A 116 -5.15 -4.28 5.75
C VAL A 116 -4.00 -3.76 6.59
N VAL A 117 -2.77 -4.12 6.21
CA VAL A 117 -1.55 -3.69 6.89
C VAL A 117 -0.55 -3.16 5.86
N LEU A 118 0.09 -2.05 6.21
CA LEU A 118 1.25 -1.53 5.49
C LEU A 118 2.50 -2.26 5.97
N ARG A 119 3.22 -2.90 5.05
CA ARG A 119 4.48 -3.59 5.31
C ARG A 119 5.60 -3.00 4.46
N ARG A 120 6.82 -3.08 4.97
CA ARG A 120 8.05 -2.74 4.25
C ARG A 120 8.95 -3.98 4.18
N PHE A 121 9.44 -4.30 2.99
CA PHE A 121 10.47 -5.31 2.76
C PHE A 121 11.87 -4.74 2.99
N ASP A 122 12.86 -5.62 3.13
CA ASP A 122 14.27 -5.25 3.37
C ASP A 122 14.87 -4.47 2.19
N SER A 123 14.37 -4.71 0.97
CA SER A 123 14.70 -3.91 -0.22
C SER A 123 14.20 -2.46 -0.16
N GLY A 124 13.35 -2.13 0.82
CA GLY A 124 12.71 -0.84 0.96
C GLY A 124 11.36 -0.73 0.23
N VAL A 125 10.96 -1.74 -0.54
CA VAL A 125 9.65 -1.78 -1.20
C VAL A 125 8.55 -1.83 -0.14
N MET A 126 7.58 -0.93 -0.28
CA MET A 126 6.41 -0.87 0.59
C MET A 126 5.22 -1.53 -0.09
N VAL A 127 4.54 -2.39 0.64
CA VAL A 127 3.40 -3.16 0.16
C VAL A 127 2.25 -3.10 1.14
N ILE A 128 1.06 -3.30 0.61
CA ILE A 128 -0.15 -3.45 1.40
C ILE A 128 -0.58 -4.91 1.31
N GLN A 129 -0.78 -5.53 2.46
CA GLN A 129 -1.13 -6.93 2.62
C GLN A 129 -2.42 -7.05 3.43
N SER A 130 -3.22 -8.07 3.14
CA SER A 130 -4.39 -8.39 3.96
C SER A 130 -3.94 -9.02 5.28
N LYS A 131 -4.56 -8.64 6.40
CA LYS A 131 -4.34 -9.29 7.71
C LYS A 131 -4.63 -10.79 7.67
N SER A 132 -5.52 -11.22 6.78
CA SER A 132 -5.90 -12.63 6.63
C SER A 132 -4.78 -13.48 6.03
N GLN A 133 -3.85 -12.90 5.28
CA GLN A 133 -2.74 -13.63 4.68
C GLN A 133 -1.45 -13.37 5.46
N SER A 134 -0.98 -14.40 6.14
CA SER A 134 0.35 -14.39 6.76
C SER A 134 1.42 -14.80 5.75
N ASP A 135 2.65 -14.34 6.00
CA ASP A 135 3.81 -14.73 5.22
C ASP A 135 4.06 -16.23 5.26
N ASP A 136 3.82 -16.85 6.41
CA ASP A 136 4.00 -18.28 6.60
C ASP A 136 3.07 -19.10 5.70
N GLU A 137 1.85 -18.60 5.45
CA GLU A 137 0.94 -19.22 4.51
C GLU A 137 1.44 -19.10 3.07
N VAL A 138 1.96 -17.92 2.69
CA VAL A 138 2.55 -17.69 1.36
C VAL A 138 3.78 -18.57 1.16
N PHE A 139 4.66 -18.67 2.15
CA PHE A 139 5.84 -19.53 2.12
C PHE A 139 5.46 -21.01 2.03
N SER A 140 4.43 -21.43 2.76
CA SER A 140 3.91 -22.81 2.69
C SER A 140 3.35 -23.12 1.30
N ARG A 141 2.64 -22.17 0.67
CA ARG A 141 2.19 -22.30 -0.72
C ARG A 141 3.39 -22.44 -1.67
N ILE A 142 4.41 -21.60 -1.55
CA ILE A 142 5.64 -21.70 -2.36
C ILE A 142 6.31 -23.07 -2.19
N LYS A 143 6.46 -23.56 -0.95
CA LYS A 143 7.02 -24.89 -0.68
C LYS A 143 6.18 -26.00 -1.33
N SER A 144 4.86 -25.96 -1.16
CA SER A 144 3.97 -26.96 -1.78
C SER A 144 4.05 -26.95 -3.31
N LEU A 145 4.26 -25.79 -3.94
CA LEU A 145 4.48 -25.67 -5.38
C LEU A 145 5.78 -26.34 -5.81
N LEU A 146 6.87 -26.12 -5.06
CA LEU A 146 8.17 -26.74 -5.30
C LEU A 146 8.16 -28.27 -5.13
N ILE A 147 7.37 -28.78 -4.19
CA ILE A 147 7.23 -30.22 -3.93
C ILE A 147 6.33 -30.88 -4.99
N ARG A 148 5.19 -30.26 -5.32
CA ARG A 148 4.19 -30.86 -6.21
C ARG A 148 4.67 -30.94 -7.66
N THR A 149 5.47 -29.97 -8.09
CA THR A 149 5.94 -29.89 -9.47
C THR A 149 7.38 -30.40 -9.53
N THR A 150 7.54 -31.63 -10.01
CA THR A 150 8.83 -32.31 -10.20
C THR A 150 9.81 -31.54 -11.07
N GLU A 151 9.33 -30.69 -11.98
CA GLU A 151 10.17 -29.79 -12.78
C GLU A 151 10.84 -28.72 -11.91
N PHE A 152 10.10 -28.09 -10.98
CA PHE A 152 10.65 -27.07 -10.10
C PHE A 152 11.54 -27.65 -9.00
N THR A 153 11.37 -28.93 -8.64
CA THR A 153 12.30 -29.60 -7.74
C THR A 153 13.69 -29.75 -8.35
N LYS A 154 13.79 -29.90 -9.67
CA LYS A 154 15.07 -30.10 -10.38
C LYS A 154 15.66 -28.80 -10.96
N VAL A 155 14.81 -27.91 -11.44
CA VAL A 155 15.22 -26.68 -12.14
C VAL A 155 15.04 -25.44 -11.26
N GLY A 156 14.36 -25.55 -10.12
CA GLY A 156 14.10 -24.41 -9.23
C GLY A 156 13.03 -23.48 -9.80
N ILE A 157 12.50 -22.60 -8.95
CA ILE A 157 11.46 -21.63 -9.34
C ILE A 157 12.07 -20.24 -9.54
N SER A 158 11.73 -19.60 -10.66
CA SER A 158 12.04 -18.20 -10.91
C SER A 158 10.95 -17.28 -10.34
N ALA A 159 11.28 -15.99 -10.16
CA ALA A 159 10.30 -14.99 -9.70
C ALA A 159 9.05 -14.91 -10.61
N SER A 160 9.22 -15.05 -11.92
CA SER A 160 8.12 -15.00 -12.89
C SER A 160 7.19 -16.21 -12.80
N GLU A 161 7.74 -17.40 -12.58
CA GLU A 161 6.96 -18.62 -12.41
C GLU A 161 6.20 -18.60 -11.07
N ALA A 162 6.86 -18.16 -10.00
CA ALA A 162 6.25 -17.96 -8.70
C ALA A 162 5.10 -16.95 -8.77
N ALA A 163 5.31 -15.82 -9.47
CA ALA A 163 4.28 -14.81 -9.70
C ALA A 163 3.05 -15.38 -10.39
N ARG A 164 3.23 -16.19 -11.45
CA ARG A 164 2.13 -16.84 -12.16
C ARG A 164 1.39 -17.85 -11.27
N ALA A 165 2.11 -18.60 -10.45
CA ALA A 165 1.51 -19.60 -9.57
C ALA A 165 0.76 -18.98 -8.38
N LEU A 166 1.24 -17.86 -7.85
CA LEU A 166 0.66 -17.15 -6.70
C LEU A 166 -0.35 -16.06 -7.10
N GLY A 167 -0.41 -15.68 -8.38
CA GLY A 167 -1.30 -14.62 -8.87
C GLY A 167 -0.89 -13.23 -8.39
N MET A 168 0.41 -12.96 -8.27
CA MET A 168 0.96 -11.68 -7.83
C MET A 168 1.95 -11.10 -8.84
N ALA A 169 2.36 -9.84 -8.64
CA ALA A 169 3.35 -9.20 -9.50
C ALA A 169 4.74 -9.86 -9.38
N PRO A 170 5.52 -9.99 -10.47
CA PRO A 170 6.87 -10.57 -10.44
C PRO A 170 7.82 -9.94 -9.43
N ALA A 171 7.76 -8.62 -9.26
CA ALA A 171 8.56 -7.93 -8.27
C ALA A 171 8.24 -8.39 -6.84
N LEU A 172 6.95 -8.54 -6.52
CA LEU A 172 6.49 -9.00 -5.20
C LEU A 172 6.82 -10.47 -4.96
N ALA A 173 6.67 -11.31 -5.99
CA ALA A 173 7.07 -12.71 -5.90
C ALA A 173 8.56 -12.85 -5.60
N LYS A 174 9.42 -12.01 -6.22
CA LYS A 174 10.85 -11.98 -5.92
C LYS A 174 11.12 -11.63 -4.45
N GLU A 175 10.49 -10.57 -3.94
CA GLU A 175 10.64 -10.17 -2.52
C GLU A 175 10.21 -11.28 -1.56
N GLN A 176 9.12 -11.99 -1.87
CA GLN A 176 8.66 -13.12 -1.06
C GLN A 176 9.63 -14.31 -1.09
N LEU A 177 10.23 -14.61 -2.24
CA LEU A 177 11.25 -15.65 -2.35
C LEU A 177 12.51 -15.30 -1.55
N LEU A 178 12.94 -14.03 -1.59
CA LEU A 178 14.06 -13.53 -0.78
C LEU A 178 13.74 -13.53 0.73
N ALA A 179 12.49 -13.22 1.11
CA ALA A 179 12.05 -13.32 2.49
C ALA A 179 12.05 -14.77 2.99
N ALA A 180 11.61 -15.72 2.16
CA ALA A 180 11.66 -17.15 2.47
C ALA A 180 13.12 -17.67 2.55
N GLU A 181 14.01 -17.17 1.69
CA GLU A 181 15.46 -17.42 1.77
C GLU A 181 16.04 -16.92 3.09
N SER A 182 15.71 -15.69 3.49
CA SER A 182 16.19 -15.08 4.74
C SER A 182 15.71 -15.84 5.98
N LYS A 183 14.53 -16.47 5.90
CA LYS A 183 14.02 -17.40 6.92
C LYS A 183 14.73 -18.75 6.91
N GLY A 184 15.53 -19.06 5.88
CA GLY A 184 16.23 -20.33 5.69
C GLY A 184 15.35 -21.44 5.13
N ASP A 185 14.20 -21.11 4.54
CA ASP A 185 13.27 -22.08 3.95
C ASP A 185 13.63 -22.43 2.50
N LEU A 186 14.21 -21.48 1.79
CA LEU A 186 14.68 -21.62 0.41
C LEU A 186 16.18 -21.35 0.33
N CYS A 187 16.82 -21.88 -0.71
CA CYS A 187 18.17 -21.53 -1.11
C CYS A 187 18.15 -20.93 -2.52
N ARG A 188 19.04 -19.97 -2.76
CA ARG A 188 19.21 -19.34 -4.07
C ARG A 188 20.32 -20.02 -4.86
N ASP A 189 20.11 -20.08 -6.17
CA ASP A 189 21.11 -20.39 -7.17
C ASP A 189 21.18 -19.22 -8.16
N ASP A 190 22.36 -18.62 -8.27
CA ASP A 190 22.61 -17.49 -9.17
C ASP A 190 23.53 -17.96 -10.29
N GLY A 191 22.90 -18.32 -11.41
CA GLY A 191 23.57 -18.91 -12.56
C GLY A 191 23.40 -18.08 -13.83
N PRO A 192 23.98 -18.53 -14.96
CA PRO A 192 23.81 -17.87 -16.26
C PRO A 192 22.34 -17.85 -16.72
N ASP A 193 21.52 -18.80 -16.22
CA ASP A 193 20.09 -18.88 -16.49
C ASP A 193 19.24 -17.94 -15.60
N GLY A 194 19.90 -17.15 -14.74
CA GLY A 194 19.29 -16.21 -13.80
C GLY A 194 19.07 -16.76 -12.39
N LEU A 195 18.48 -15.91 -11.54
CA LEU A 195 18.22 -16.22 -10.14
C LEU A 195 17.07 -17.22 -9.99
N ARG A 196 17.37 -18.38 -9.42
CA ARG A 196 16.41 -19.46 -9.16
C ARG A 196 16.42 -19.83 -7.69
N PHE A 197 15.27 -20.27 -7.19
CA PHE A 197 15.10 -20.67 -5.79
C PHE A 197 14.72 -22.14 -5.68
N PHE A 198 15.28 -22.81 -4.68
CA PHE A 198 15.09 -24.22 -4.39
C PHE A 198 14.71 -24.42 -2.92
N LEU A 199 14.17 -25.60 -2.60
CA LEU A 199 13.94 -25.98 -1.21
C LEU A 199 15.28 -26.14 -0.49
N ASN A 200 15.38 -25.56 0.70
CA ASN A 200 16.60 -25.63 1.49
C ASN A 200 16.75 -26.99 2.18
N PHE A 201 17.36 -27.95 1.50
CA PHE A 201 17.72 -29.25 2.09
C PHE A 201 18.96 -29.18 3.00
N PHE A 202 19.74 -28.08 2.98
CA PHE A 202 20.91 -27.92 3.85
C PHE A 202 20.55 -27.79 5.33
N ARG A 203 19.29 -27.47 5.65
CA ARG A 203 18.79 -27.45 7.03
C ARG A 203 18.83 -28.81 7.72
N GLU A 204 18.67 -29.89 6.95
CA GLU A 204 18.65 -31.26 7.46
C GLU A 204 20.06 -31.87 7.49
N LEU A 205 21.03 -31.22 6.86
CA LEU A 205 22.42 -31.65 6.90
C LEU A 205 23.02 -31.26 8.25
N VAL A 206 23.06 -32.23 9.16
CA VAL A 206 23.93 -32.16 10.34
C VAL A 206 25.36 -32.16 9.82
N ILE A 207 25.98 -30.98 9.82
CA ILE A 207 27.41 -30.87 9.55
C ILE A 207 28.12 -31.50 10.76
N GLU A 208 28.50 -32.77 10.64
CA GLU A 208 29.50 -33.35 11.53
C GLU A 208 30.78 -32.51 11.36
N ARG A 209 31.01 -31.61 12.32
CA ARG A 209 32.30 -30.92 12.40
C ARG A 209 33.33 -31.99 12.70
N PHE A 210 34.09 -32.40 11.69
CA PHE A 210 35.39 -33.00 11.91
C PHE A 210 36.22 -31.95 12.65
N VAL A 211 36.29 -32.12 13.98
CA VAL A 211 37.27 -31.42 14.80
C VAL A 211 38.60 -32.09 14.45
N ASP A 212 39.28 -31.53 13.44
CA ASP A 212 40.66 -31.88 13.15
C ASP A 212 41.46 -31.70 14.44
N THR A 213 41.79 -32.82 15.06
CA THR A 213 42.63 -32.89 16.24
C THR A 213 44.06 -32.81 15.72
N PHE A 214 44.64 -31.61 15.74
CA PHE A 214 46.07 -31.40 15.58
C PHE A 214 46.73 -31.24 16.95
#